data_AF-A0A661JHY5-F1
#
_entry.id   AF-A0A661JHY5-F1
#
_cell.length_a   1.000
_cell.length_b   1.000
_cell.length_c   1.000
_cell.angle_alpha   90.00
_cell.angle_beta   90.00
_cell.angle_gamma   90.00
#
_symmetry.space_group_name_H-M   'P 1'
#
loop_
_entity.id
_entity.type
_entity.pdbx_description
1 polymer ?
#
loop_
_entity_poly.entity_id
_entity_poly.type
_entity_poly.pdbx_seq_one_letter_code
_entity_poly.pdbx_strand_id
1 'polypeptide(L)'
;MKTLLILTVGGSCEPLVNAIKAEKPDFVYFVCSSGSKGSHITVDGTGNPCKESGGEERPSIVVQASLEKGRYQKWEVDDPDGLAHCCGRLMELAHEIRERFGTEHPRIVANYTGGTKTMSVALALVAMIEENWELQLNKGPRVDLVKVRGGDVPILNNKWEVFADHILNAIKESLSRYDYAEAAELASDALKRPLSEERQNRFQRIYTLARAFEAWDRFDHEEAYNLLEPFAKDFVEHKIALERILGRSKRVSGYEKVGDLIRNAERRA
;
A
#
# COMPACT_ATOMS: atom_id res chain seq x y z
N MET A 1 -0.98 20.18 5.76
CA MET A 1 -1.22 19.23 4.64
C MET A 1 -2.70 18.95 4.61
N LYS A 2 -3.34 19.07 3.44
CA LYS A 2 -4.77 18.83 3.27
C LYS A 2 -5.08 17.35 3.45
N THR A 3 -6.17 17.02 4.15
CA THR A 3 -6.60 15.64 4.38
C THR A 3 -7.91 15.36 3.66
N LEU A 4 -7.91 14.33 2.83
CA LEU A 4 -9.10 13.83 2.17
C LEU A 4 -9.49 12.49 2.80
N LEU A 5 -10.77 12.32 3.12
CA LEU A 5 -11.30 11.06 3.66
C LEU A 5 -12.29 10.45 2.67
N ILE A 6 -12.03 9.22 2.25
CA ILE A 6 -12.91 8.43 1.40
C ILE A 6 -13.61 7.39 2.28
N LEU A 7 -14.93 7.37 2.27
CA LEU A 7 -15.75 6.48 3.11
C LEU A 7 -16.70 5.67 2.24
N THR A 8 -16.62 4.35 2.30
CA THR A 8 -17.71 3.51 1.81
C THR A 8 -18.89 3.56 2.76
N VAL A 9 -20.09 3.81 2.22
CA VAL A 9 -21.30 4.09 3.01
C VAL A 9 -22.28 2.95 2.91
N GLY A 10 -22.69 2.43 4.07
CA GLY A 10 -23.68 1.36 4.20
C GLY A 10 -24.76 1.72 5.21
N GLY A 11 -25.39 0.71 5.82
CA GLY A 11 -26.49 0.90 6.76
C GLY A 11 -26.08 1.32 8.19
N SER A 12 -24.79 1.49 8.48
CA SER A 12 -24.30 1.92 9.81
C SER A 12 -23.55 3.24 9.67
N CYS A 13 -24.07 4.28 10.33
CA CYS A 13 -23.55 5.65 10.19
C CYS A 13 -22.57 6.00 11.29
N GLU A 14 -22.74 5.47 12.51
CA GLU A 14 -21.92 5.83 13.67
C GLU A 14 -20.40 5.67 13.43
N PRO A 15 -19.91 4.56 12.84
CA PRO A 15 -18.48 4.43 12.56
C PRO A 15 -17.95 5.49 11.59
N LEU A 16 -18.74 5.87 10.58
CA LEU A 16 -18.35 6.88 9.60
C LEU A 16 -18.29 8.27 10.24
N VAL A 17 -19.25 8.58 11.12
CA VAL A 17 -19.24 9.82 11.91
C VAL A 17 -18.01 9.88 12.81
N ASN A 18 -17.65 8.76 13.47
CA ASN A 18 -16.48 8.69 14.32
C ASN A 18 -15.17 8.84 13.53
N ALA A 19 -15.09 8.24 12.34
CA ALA A 19 -13.97 8.42 11.42
C ALA A 19 -13.79 9.90 11.02
N ILE A 20 -14.88 10.59 10.64
CA ILE A 20 -14.84 12.01 10.27
C ILE A 20 -14.39 12.88 11.45
N LYS A 21 -14.94 12.64 12.65
CA LYS A 21 -14.61 13.42 13.85
C LYS A 21 -13.15 13.22 14.30
N ALA A 22 -12.63 12.01 14.16
CA ALA A 22 -11.25 11.69 14.51
C ALA A 22 -10.24 12.26 13.49
N GLU A 23 -10.48 12.04 12.20
CA GLU A 23 -9.58 12.49 11.14
C GLU A 23 -9.64 14.00 10.87
N LYS A 24 -10.78 14.64 11.18
CA LYS A 24 -11.05 16.07 10.87
C LYS A 24 -10.64 16.44 9.43
N PRO A 25 -11.16 15.72 8.42
CA PRO A 25 -10.73 15.92 7.04
C PRO A 25 -11.15 17.28 6.49
N ASP A 26 -10.37 17.79 5.54
CA ASP A 26 -10.70 19.00 4.81
C ASP A 26 -11.83 18.80 3.80
N PHE A 27 -11.91 17.58 3.26
CA PHE A 27 -12.94 17.16 2.31
C PHE A 27 -13.24 15.65 2.42
N VAL A 28 -14.51 15.28 2.26
CA VAL A 28 -14.98 13.89 2.36
C VAL A 28 -15.61 13.40 1.05
N TYR A 29 -15.15 12.26 0.55
CA TYR A 29 -15.84 11.52 -0.51
C TYR A 29 -16.64 10.36 0.09
N PHE A 30 -17.96 10.40 -0.08
CA PHE A 30 -18.85 9.33 0.35
C PHE A 30 -19.16 8.40 -0.82
N VAL A 31 -18.54 7.23 -0.83
CA VAL A 31 -18.79 6.18 -1.83
C VAL A 31 -20.04 5.41 -1.40
N CYS A 32 -21.18 5.67 -2.04
CA CYS A 32 -22.50 5.20 -1.61
C CYS A 32 -23.29 4.58 -2.76
N SER A 33 -24.21 3.66 -2.45
CA SER A 33 -25.07 3.10 -3.49
C SER A 33 -26.20 4.07 -3.88
N SER A 34 -26.53 4.12 -5.16
CA SER A 34 -27.62 4.93 -5.72
C SER A 34 -28.97 4.21 -5.68
N GLY A 35 -30.01 4.85 -6.20
CA GLY A 35 -31.36 4.29 -6.31
C GLY A 35 -32.19 4.37 -5.03
N SER A 36 -33.46 3.95 -5.09
CA SER A 36 -34.45 4.17 -4.03
C SER A 36 -34.14 3.48 -2.68
N LYS A 37 -33.28 2.46 -2.70
CA LYS A 37 -32.77 1.76 -1.50
C LYS A 37 -31.27 2.01 -1.27
N GLY A 38 -30.69 2.97 -2.00
CA GLY A 38 -29.28 3.27 -1.95
C GLY A 38 -28.85 3.92 -0.63
N SER A 39 -27.60 3.71 -0.23
CA SER A 39 -27.04 4.34 0.97
C SER A 39 -26.79 5.84 0.81
N HIS A 40 -26.92 6.41 -0.40
CA HIS A 40 -26.77 7.84 -0.63
C HIS A 40 -27.66 8.72 0.29
N ILE A 41 -28.84 8.23 0.69
CA ILE A 41 -29.74 8.95 1.59
C ILE A 41 -29.16 9.11 3.00
N THR A 42 -28.28 8.20 3.45
CA THR A 42 -27.71 8.27 4.80
C THR A 42 -26.61 9.30 4.90
N VAL A 43 -26.06 9.76 3.75
CA VAL A 43 -25.03 10.79 3.68
C VAL A 43 -25.60 12.15 4.06
N ASP A 44 -26.61 12.63 3.34
CA ASP A 44 -27.15 13.98 3.45
C ASP A 44 -28.69 14.08 3.34
N GLY A 45 -29.40 12.96 3.42
CA GLY A 45 -30.87 12.94 3.40
C GLY A 45 -31.49 13.65 4.60
N THR A 46 -32.69 14.20 4.39
CA THR A 46 -33.47 14.88 5.42
C THR A 46 -34.09 13.91 6.43
N GLY A 47 -34.42 14.39 7.63
CA GLY A 47 -35.00 13.58 8.69
C GLY A 47 -33.95 12.70 9.37
N ASN A 48 -34.28 11.44 9.63
CA ASN A 48 -33.40 10.48 10.31
C ASN A 48 -33.08 9.25 9.42
N PRO A 49 -32.31 9.41 8.33
CA PRO A 49 -32.02 8.32 7.40
C PRO A 49 -31.07 7.26 7.97
N CYS A 50 -30.31 7.59 9.02
CA CYS A 50 -29.42 6.64 9.68
C CYS A 50 -30.21 5.74 10.63
N LYS A 51 -30.47 4.51 10.19
CA LYS A 51 -31.24 3.50 10.93
C LYS A 51 -30.35 2.34 11.32
N GLU A 52 -29.80 2.39 12.52
CA GLU A 52 -29.00 1.28 13.04
C GLU A 52 -29.92 0.16 13.55
N SER A 53 -29.57 -1.09 13.26
CA SER A 53 -30.37 -2.24 13.64
C SER A 53 -30.47 -2.34 15.17
N GLY A 54 -31.67 -2.10 15.71
CA GLY A 54 -31.92 -2.08 17.16
C GLY A 54 -31.44 -0.79 17.86
N GLY A 55 -31.07 0.24 17.10
CA GLY A 55 -30.72 1.57 17.60
C GLY A 55 -31.79 2.61 17.27
N GLU A 56 -31.62 3.81 17.82
CA GLU A 56 -32.48 4.96 17.51
C GLU A 56 -32.22 5.49 16.09
N GLU A 57 -33.27 6.00 15.45
CA GLU A 57 -33.12 6.69 14.17
C GLU A 57 -32.36 8.00 14.39
N ARG A 58 -31.28 8.21 13.63
CA ARG A 58 -30.42 9.39 13.74
C ARG A 58 -30.43 10.21 12.44
N PRO A 59 -30.09 11.50 12.50
CA PRO A 59 -29.89 12.34 11.32
C PRO A 59 -28.84 11.77 10.35
N SER A 60 -28.70 12.36 9.17
CA SER A 60 -27.68 11.94 8.20
C SER A 60 -26.24 12.10 8.73
N ILE A 61 -25.29 11.40 8.12
CA ILE A 61 -23.86 11.42 8.50
C ILE A 61 -23.33 12.86 8.50
N VAL A 62 -23.67 13.65 7.48
CA VAL A 62 -23.26 15.06 7.35
C VAL A 62 -23.76 15.89 8.54
N VAL A 63 -25.00 15.68 8.99
CA VAL A 63 -25.56 16.40 10.15
C VAL A 63 -24.89 15.93 11.45
N GLN A 64 -24.73 14.63 11.66
CA GLN A 64 -24.11 14.07 12.86
C GLN A 64 -22.62 14.44 13.02
N ALA A 65 -21.93 14.63 11.90
CA ALA A 65 -20.53 15.03 11.83
C ALA A 65 -20.32 16.55 11.72
N SER A 66 -21.40 17.34 11.65
CA SER A 66 -21.37 18.79 11.44
C SER A 66 -20.56 19.21 10.21
N LEU A 67 -20.68 18.47 9.11
CA LEU A 67 -19.99 18.77 7.85
C LEU A 67 -20.70 19.90 7.10
N GLU A 68 -19.94 20.92 6.71
CA GLU A 68 -20.44 22.04 5.93
C GLU A 68 -20.70 21.65 4.46
N LYS A 69 -21.71 22.28 3.86
CA LYS A 69 -21.99 22.14 2.43
C LYS A 69 -20.76 22.56 1.63
N GLY A 70 -20.31 21.70 0.71
CA GLY A 70 -19.09 21.94 -0.08
C GLY A 70 -17.81 21.33 0.50
N ARG A 71 -17.85 20.75 1.71
CA ARG A 71 -16.75 19.95 2.28
C ARG A 71 -16.93 18.45 2.10
N TYR A 72 -17.89 18.05 1.28
CA TYR A 72 -18.08 16.65 0.91
C TYR A 72 -18.69 16.50 -0.47
N GLN A 73 -18.57 15.30 -1.03
CA GLN A 73 -19.21 14.89 -2.27
C GLN A 73 -19.64 13.42 -2.20
N LYS A 74 -20.83 13.12 -2.73
CA LYS A 74 -21.28 11.75 -2.94
C LYS A 74 -20.65 11.21 -4.22
N TRP A 75 -20.09 10.02 -4.12
CA TRP A 75 -19.59 9.25 -5.24
C TRP A 75 -20.45 8.01 -5.40
N GLU A 76 -21.49 8.14 -6.22
CA GLU A 76 -22.51 7.11 -6.33
C GLU A 76 -22.05 5.92 -7.20
N VAL A 77 -22.45 4.73 -6.75
CA VAL A 77 -22.26 3.43 -7.41
C VAL A 77 -23.64 2.79 -7.59
N ASP A 78 -24.01 2.45 -8.83
CA ASP A 78 -25.33 1.90 -9.16
C ASP A 78 -25.41 0.38 -9.09
N ASP A 79 -24.28 -0.33 -9.27
CA ASP A 79 -24.13 -1.75 -8.96
C ASP A 79 -23.15 -1.99 -7.78
N PRO A 80 -23.64 -1.91 -6.52
CA PRO A 80 -22.80 -2.06 -5.34
C PRO A 80 -22.36 -3.50 -5.05
N ASP A 81 -22.83 -4.49 -5.82
CA ASP A 81 -22.44 -5.90 -5.69
C ASP A 81 -21.48 -6.33 -6.82
N GLY A 82 -21.41 -5.57 -7.92
CA GLY A 82 -20.44 -5.75 -8.99
C GLY A 82 -19.04 -5.24 -8.64
N LEU A 83 -18.12 -6.15 -8.28
CA LEU A 83 -16.75 -5.79 -7.89
C LEU A 83 -16.01 -4.96 -8.95
N ALA A 84 -16.03 -5.41 -10.21
CA ALA A 84 -15.36 -4.70 -11.30
C ALA A 84 -15.93 -3.29 -11.51
N HIS A 85 -17.25 -3.15 -11.40
CA HIS A 85 -17.94 -1.87 -11.49
C HIS A 85 -17.54 -0.95 -10.34
N CYS A 86 -17.57 -1.45 -9.09
CA CYS A 86 -17.12 -0.70 -7.92
C CYS A 86 -15.66 -0.23 -8.06
N CYS A 87 -14.75 -1.11 -8.49
CA CYS A 87 -13.35 -0.75 -8.74
C CYS A 87 -13.24 0.32 -9.83
N GLY A 88 -13.96 0.20 -10.94
CA GLY A 88 -13.96 1.20 -12.01
C GLY A 88 -14.38 2.58 -11.52
N ARG A 89 -15.50 2.66 -10.77
CA ARG A 89 -15.96 3.92 -10.17
C ARG A 89 -14.94 4.51 -9.20
N LEU A 90 -14.23 3.68 -8.42
CA LEU A 90 -13.20 4.15 -7.50
C LEU A 90 -11.92 4.60 -8.21
N MET A 91 -11.56 4.00 -9.34
CA MET A 91 -10.47 4.48 -10.20
C MET A 91 -10.80 5.85 -10.81
N GLU A 92 -12.04 6.07 -11.22
CA GLU A 92 -12.53 7.39 -11.66
C GLU A 92 -12.48 8.41 -10.51
N LEU A 93 -12.82 8.00 -9.27
CA LEU A 93 -12.63 8.86 -8.10
C LEU A 93 -11.16 9.21 -7.86
N ALA A 94 -10.24 8.25 -8.05
CA ALA A 94 -8.82 8.52 -7.93
C ALA A 94 -8.34 9.53 -8.98
N HIS A 95 -8.88 9.47 -10.20
CA HIS A 95 -8.62 10.48 -11.22
C HIS A 95 -9.16 11.86 -10.82
N GLU A 96 -10.42 11.95 -10.38
CA GLU A 96 -11.02 13.20 -9.86
C GLU A 96 -10.18 13.82 -8.73
N ILE A 97 -9.70 13.00 -7.78
CA ILE A 97 -8.85 13.49 -6.69
C ILE A 97 -7.53 14.04 -7.21
N ARG A 98 -6.90 13.37 -8.19
CA ARG A 98 -5.66 13.85 -8.81
C ARG A 98 -5.87 15.17 -9.55
N GLU A 99 -6.94 15.29 -10.33
CA GLU A 99 -7.24 16.53 -11.07
C GLU A 99 -7.54 17.70 -10.12
N ARG A 100 -8.35 17.44 -9.09
CA ARG A 100 -8.83 18.49 -8.20
C ARG A 100 -7.85 18.90 -7.11
N PHE A 101 -7.06 17.96 -6.59
CA PHE A 101 -6.22 18.17 -5.42
C PHE A 101 -4.74 17.76 -5.63
N GLY A 102 -4.36 17.25 -6.81
CA GLY A 102 -3.03 16.65 -7.02
C GLY A 102 -1.86 17.61 -6.77
N THR A 103 -2.02 18.90 -7.05
CA THR A 103 -0.99 19.93 -6.82
C THR A 103 -0.77 20.24 -5.34
N GLU A 104 -1.74 19.91 -4.48
CA GLU A 104 -1.65 20.13 -3.03
C GLU A 104 -1.02 18.94 -2.28
N HIS A 105 -0.78 17.82 -2.98
CA HIS A 105 -0.29 16.55 -2.42
C HIS A 105 -1.01 16.16 -1.11
N PRO A 106 -2.34 16.00 -1.13
CA PRO A 106 -3.11 15.72 0.08
C PRO A 106 -2.77 14.35 0.67
N ARG A 107 -2.93 14.23 1.98
CA ARG A 107 -3.05 12.91 2.63
C ARG A 107 -4.42 12.35 2.33
N ILE A 108 -4.47 11.13 1.79
CA ILE A 108 -5.72 10.47 1.41
C ILE A 108 -5.92 9.27 2.32
N VAL A 109 -7.05 9.23 3.02
CA VAL A 109 -7.41 8.13 3.91
C VAL A 109 -8.62 7.41 3.33
N ALA A 110 -8.47 6.14 3.00
CA ALA A 110 -9.49 5.26 2.46
C ALA A 110 -10.04 4.37 3.58
N ASN A 111 -11.21 4.75 4.12
CA ASN A 111 -11.87 4.03 5.19
C ASN A 111 -12.98 3.12 4.64
N TYR A 112 -12.75 1.81 4.75
CA TYR A 112 -13.60 0.77 4.16
C TYR A 112 -14.54 0.12 5.18
N THR A 113 -14.84 0.80 6.29
CA THR A 113 -15.67 0.28 7.39
C THR A 113 -17.13 0.07 7.00
N GLY A 114 -17.71 0.99 6.24
CA GLY A 114 -19.10 0.91 5.78
C GLY A 114 -19.20 0.34 4.37
N GLY A 115 -20.40 0.42 3.78
CA GLY A 115 -20.68 -0.11 2.44
C GLY A 115 -21.10 -1.57 2.43
N THR A 116 -21.36 -2.09 1.23
CA THR A 116 -21.43 -3.53 1.02
C THR A 116 -20.03 -4.12 1.16
N LYS A 117 -19.94 -5.44 1.38
CA LYS A 117 -18.64 -6.14 1.39
C LYS A 117 -17.88 -5.90 0.10
N THR A 118 -18.58 -5.91 -1.04
CA THR A 118 -18.00 -5.65 -2.36
C THR A 118 -17.43 -4.25 -2.45
N MET A 119 -18.14 -3.21 -2.01
CA MET A 119 -17.63 -1.83 -1.98
C MET A 119 -16.39 -1.70 -1.08
N SER A 120 -16.40 -2.29 0.12
CA SER A 120 -15.24 -2.27 1.03
C SER A 120 -14.02 -2.94 0.39
N VAL A 121 -14.20 -4.10 -0.25
CA VAL A 121 -13.13 -4.81 -0.96
C VAL A 121 -12.63 -3.98 -2.14
N ALA A 122 -13.52 -3.39 -2.93
CA ALA A 122 -13.14 -2.54 -4.06
C ALA A 122 -12.30 -1.33 -3.61
N LEU A 123 -12.71 -0.64 -2.53
CA LEU A 123 -11.93 0.46 -1.95
C LEU A 123 -10.56 -0.03 -1.46
N ALA A 124 -10.50 -1.18 -0.81
CA ALA A 124 -9.23 -1.75 -0.37
C ALA A 124 -8.30 -2.06 -1.55
N LEU A 125 -8.81 -2.68 -2.61
CA LEU A 125 -8.04 -2.99 -3.83
C LEU A 125 -7.53 -1.73 -4.52
N VAL A 126 -8.38 -0.72 -4.72
CA VAL A 126 -7.96 0.54 -5.34
C VAL A 126 -6.95 1.28 -4.47
N ALA A 127 -7.12 1.29 -3.15
CA ALA A 127 -6.12 1.86 -2.24
C ALA A 127 -4.80 1.09 -2.22
N MET A 128 -4.77 -0.20 -2.57
CA MET A 128 -3.52 -0.95 -2.76
C MET A 128 -2.79 -0.50 -4.04
N ILE A 129 -3.54 -0.18 -5.10
CA ILE A 129 -3.00 0.32 -6.38
C ILE A 129 -2.53 1.78 -6.23
N GLU A 130 -3.32 2.62 -5.57
CA GLU A 130 -3.01 4.03 -5.31
C GLU A 130 -2.05 4.14 -4.12
N GLU A 131 -0.75 4.20 -4.39
CA GLU A 131 0.29 4.15 -3.34
C GLU A 131 0.11 5.20 -2.24
N ASN A 132 -0.35 6.40 -2.57
CA ASN A 132 -0.56 7.52 -1.65
C ASN A 132 -1.85 7.44 -0.82
N TRP A 133 -2.66 6.39 -0.98
CA TRP A 133 -3.87 6.16 -0.17
C TRP A 133 -3.54 5.33 1.08
N GLU A 134 -3.85 5.85 2.25
CA GLU A 134 -3.76 5.11 3.50
C GLU A 134 -5.03 4.29 3.74
N LEU A 135 -4.89 3.03 4.14
CA LEU A 135 -6.04 2.19 4.50
C LEU A 135 -6.47 2.42 5.94
N GLN A 136 -7.77 2.56 6.18
CA GLN A 136 -8.34 2.73 7.51
C GLN A 136 -9.56 1.84 7.73
N LEU A 137 -9.67 1.31 8.94
CA LEU A 137 -10.84 0.55 9.39
C LEU A 137 -11.15 0.93 10.83
N ASN A 138 -12.43 1.13 11.14
CA ASN A 138 -12.82 1.31 12.52
C ASN A 138 -12.87 -0.04 13.24
N LYS A 139 -12.23 -0.11 14.41
CA LYS A 139 -12.31 -1.26 15.31
C LYS A 139 -12.94 -0.82 16.62
N GLY A 140 -13.87 -1.62 17.13
CA GLY A 140 -14.45 -1.45 18.45
C GLY A 140 -14.79 -2.81 19.06
N PRO A 141 -15.24 -2.83 20.32
CA PRO A 141 -15.61 -4.06 21.01
C PRO A 141 -16.69 -4.81 20.21
N ARG A 142 -16.37 -6.04 19.79
CA ARG A 142 -17.32 -6.93 19.13
C ARG A 142 -18.14 -7.65 20.20
N VAL A 143 -19.37 -7.19 20.43
CA VAL A 143 -20.31 -7.91 21.30
C VAL A 143 -21.00 -9.06 20.52
N ASP A 144 -21.05 -8.98 19.18
CA ASP A 144 -21.44 -10.07 18.28
C ASP A 144 -20.66 -10.06 16.94
N LEU A 145 -20.93 -11.05 16.07
CA LEU A 145 -20.35 -11.19 14.71
C LEU A 145 -20.98 -10.25 13.66
N VAL A 146 -22.01 -9.50 14.03
CA VAL A 146 -22.88 -8.74 13.11
C VAL A 146 -22.34 -7.34 12.86
N LYS A 147 -21.80 -6.63 13.87
CA LYS A 147 -21.25 -5.26 13.72
C LYS A 147 -20.49 -4.77 14.96
N VAL A 148 -19.69 -3.72 14.77
CA VAL A 148 -19.16 -2.90 15.87
C VAL A 148 -20.26 -1.95 16.36
N ARG A 149 -20.55 -1.95 17.66
CA ARG A 149 -21.47 -1.00 18.32
C ARG A 149 -20.64 0.00 19.11
N GLY A 150 -20.99 1.29 19.09
CA GLY A 150 -20.54 2.38 19.98
C GLY A 150 -19.16 2.27 20.64
N GLY A 151 -18.28 3.24 20.39
CA GLY A 151 -16.93 3.26 20.97
C GLY A 151 -15.88 2.60 20.08
N ASP A 152 -16.12 2.60 18.77
CA ASP A 152 -15.11 2.24 17.78
C ASP A 152 -14.12 3.38 17.55
N VAL A 153 -12.91 3.01 17.12
CA VAL A 153 -11.83 3.93 16.81
C VAL A 153 -11.32 3.63 15.41
N PRO A 154 -11.16 4.64 14.54
CA PRO A 154 -10.51 4.46 13.24
C PRO A 154 -9.04 4.11 13.43
N ILE A 155 -8.59 3.04 12.78
CA ILE A 155 -7.21 2.54 12.86
C ILE A 155 -6.65 2.41 11.45
N LEU A 156 -5.48 2.99 11.23
CA LEU A 156 -4.72 2.78 10.00
C LEU A 156 -4.25 1.34 9.91
N ASN A 157 -4.47 0.71 8.76
CA ASN A 157 -3.96 -0.62 8.45
C ASN A 157 -2.73 -0.45 7.57
N ASN A 158 -1.61 -1.01 8.01
CA ASN A 158 -0.37 -0.94 7.26
C ASN A 158 -0.43 -1.85 6.03
N LYS A 159 -0.84 -1.26 4.90
CA LYS A 159 -0.99 -1.97 3.63
C LYS A 159 0.34 -2.51 3.07
N TRP A 160 1.46 -1.91 3.44
CA TRP A 160 2.80 -2.30 3.00
C TRP A 160 3.22 -3.65 3.58
N GLU A 161 2.64 -4.07 4.71
CA GLU A 161 2.74 -5.44 5.22
C GLU A 161 2.03 -6.48 4.34
N VAL A 162 1.11 -6.07 3.47
CA VAL A 162 0.52 -7.00 2.50
C VAL A 162 1.28 -6.91 1.18
N PHE A 163 1.65 -5.69 0.79
CA PHE A 163 2.30 -5.44 -0.50
C PHE A 163 3.74 -5.95 -0.60
N ALA A 164 4.46 -6.09 0.53
CA ALA A 164 5.86 -6.49 0.47
C ALA A 164 6.10 -7.84 -0.21
N ASP A 165 5.18 -8.81 -0.06
CA ASP A 165 5.33 -10.13 -0.69
C ASP A 165 5.22 -10.04 -2.22
N HIS A 166 4.42 -9.09 -2.73
CA HIS A 166 4.37 -8.78 -4.15
C HIS A 166 5.70 -8.20 -4.64
N ILE A 167 6.28 -7.25 -3.89
CA ILE A 167 7.60 -6.68 -4.21
C ILE A 167 8.69 -7.75 -4.17
N LEU A 168 8.65 -8.66 -3.18
CA LEU A 168 9.61 -9.75 -3.08
C LEU A 168 9.55 -10.71 -4.27
N ASN A 169 8.36 -10.94 -4.83
CA ASN A 169 8.22 -11.72 -6.07
C ASN A 169 8.81 -10.99 -7.28
N ALA A 170 8.57 -9.68 -7.43
CA ALA A 170 9.18 -8.88 -8.48
C ALA A 170 10.72 -8.87 -8.39
N ILE A 171 11.26 -8.71 -7.17
CA ILE A 171 12.70 -8.84 -6.90
C ILE A 171 13.21 -10.21 -7.32
N LYS A 172 12.49 -11.29 -6.99
CA LYS A 172 12.90 -12.66 -7.35
C LYS A 172 12.95 -12.84 -8.87
N GLU A 173 12.01 -12.26 -9.61
CA GLU A 173 12.00 -12.27 -11.08
C GLU A 173 13.14 -11.45 -11.68
N SER A 174 13.46 -10.30 -11.09
CA SER A 174 14.62 -9.48 -11.44
C SER A 174 15.92 -10.27 -11.28
N LEU A 175 16.10 -10.90 -10.11
CA LEU A 175 17.28 -11.71 -9.79
C LEU A 175 17.42 -12.95 -10.69
N SER A 176 16.31 -13.57 -11.13
CA SER A 176 16.37 -14.74 -12.02
C SER A 176 16.82 -14.38 -13.44
N ARG A 177 16.75 -13.10 -13.81
CA ARG A 177 17.29 -12.55 -15.06
C ARG A 177 18.66 -11.88 -14.89
N TYR A 178 19.27 -12.01 -13.70
CA TYR A 178 20.51 -11.31 -13.35
C TYR A 178 20.40 -9.77 -13.40
N ASP A 179 19.19 -9.21 -13.35
CA ASP A 179 18.98 -7.78 -13.23
C ASP A 179 19.11 -7.36 -11.78
N TYR A 180 20.36 -7.16 -11.34
CA TYR A 180 20.68 -6.78 -9.98
C TYR A 180 20.37 -5.31 -9.70
N ALA A 181 20.36 -4.46 -10.72
CA ALA A 181 20.04 -3.04 -10.59
C ALA A 181 18.55 -2.86 -10.27
N GLU A 182 17.66 -3.47 -11.05
CA GLU A 182 16.21 -3.45 -10.81
C GLU A 182 15.88 -4.04 -9.41
N ALA A 183 16.52 -5.14 -9.02
CA ALA A 183 16.33 -5.75 -7.70
C ALA A 183 16.74 -4.81 -6.55
N ALA A 184 17.83 -4.05 -6.71
CA ALA A 184 18.27 -3.06 -5.74
C ALA A 184 17.30 -1.87 -5.66
N GLU A 185 16.81 -1.36 -6.80
CA GLU A 185 15.83 -0.27 -6.84
C GLU A 185 14.52 -0.66 -6.15
N LEU A 186 13.96 -1.83 -6.49
CA LEU A 186 12.74 -2.34 -5.86
C LEU A 186 12.88 -2.49 -4.33
N ALA A 187 14.03 -3.01 -3.87
CA ALA A 187 14.30 -3.15 -2.44
C ALA A 187 14.46 -1.79 -1.74
N SER A 188 15.12 -0.82 -2.40
CA SER A 188 15.28 0.54 -1.89
C SER A 188 13.94 1.26 -1.77
N ASP A 189 13.07 1.12 -2.77
CA ASP A 189 11.74 1.73 -2.77
C ASP A 189 10.83 1.12 -1.70
N ALA A 190 10.95 -0.19 -1.44
CA ALA A 190 10.27 -0.84 -0.33
C ALA A 190 10.71 -0.29 1.04
N LEU A 191 12.00 -0.03 1.23
CA LEU A 191 12.55 0.51 2.49
C LEU A 191 12.06 1.93 2.81
N LYS A 192 11.54 2.67 1.83
CA LYS A 192 10.92 3.99 2.04
C LYS A 192 9.50 3.88 2.64
N ARG A 193 8.96 2.67 2.78
CA ARG A 193 7.59 2.40 3.24
C ARG A 193 7.58 1.95 4.70
N PRO A 194 6.48 2.17 5.45
CA PRO A 194 6.37 1.67 6.81
C PRO A 194 6.30 0.15 6.78
N LEU A 195 7.38 -0.51 7.16
CA LEU A 195 7.51 -1.97 7.24
C LEU A 195 7.93 -2.36 8.66
N SER A 196 7.57 -3.57 9.06
CA SER A 196 8.06 -4.23 10.28
C SER A 196 9.58 -4.38 10.22
N GLU A 197 10.23 -4.38 11.39
CA GLU A 197 11.68 -4.52 11.52
C GLU A 197 12.21 -5.77 10.80
N GLU A 198 11.49 -6.89 10.90
CA GLU A 198 11.82 -8.13 10.18
C GLU A 198 11.88 -7.92 8.67
N ARG A 199 10.87 -7.24 8.10
CA ARG A 199 10.81 -6.97 6.66
C ARG A 199 11.82 -5.92 6.23
N GLN A 200 12.03 -4.87 7.02
CA GLN A 200 13.09 -3.88 6.77
C GLN A 200 14.45 -4.56 6.69
N ASN A 201 14.78 -5.42 7.66
CA ASN A 201 16.02 -6.18 7.67
C ASN A 201 16.15 -7.08 6.43
N ARG A 202 15.04 -7.71 6.01
CA ARG A 202 15.00 -8.53 4.80
C ARG A 202 15.26 -7.72 3.53
N PHE A 203 14.58 -6.60 3.32
CA PHE A 203 14.82 -5.73 2.16
C PHE A 203 16.20 -5.08 2.20
N GLN A 204 16.70 -4.69 3.36
CA GLN A 204 18.05 -4.14 3.52
C GLN A 204 19.10 -5.16 3.09
N ARG A 205 18.94 -6.42 3.50
CA ARG A 205 19.82 -7.52 3.06
C ARG A 205 19.76 -7.71 1.54
N ILE A 206 18.56 -7.72 0.96
CA ILE A 206 18.39 -7.85 -0.49
C ILE A 206 19.06 -6.69 -1.23
N TYR A 207 18.79 -5.45 -0.80
CA TYR A 207 19.37 -4.24 -1.36
C TYR A 207 20.90 -4.32 -1.38
N THR A 208 21.53 -4.63 -0.24
CA THR A 208 22.99 -4.70 -0.15
C THR A 208 23.57 -5.81 -1.03
N LEU A 209 22.95 -6.99 -1.06
CA LEU A 209 23.41 -8.10 -1.91
C LEU A 209 23.23 -7.80 -3.40
N ALA A 210 22.09 -7.25 -3.81
CA ALA A 210 21.83 -6.83 -5.18
C ALA A 210 22.87 -5.80 -5.65
N ARG A 211 23.15 -4.78 -4.82
CA ARG A 211 24.22 -3.81 -5.08
C ARG A 211 25.61 -4.46 -5.18
N ALA A 212 25.90 -5.48 -4.37
CA ALA A 212 27.18 -6.19 -4.46
C ALA A 212 27.33 -6.93 -5.80
N PHE A 213 26.29 -7.61 -6.27
CA PHE A 213 26.31 -8.31 -7.55
C PHE A 213 26.25 -7.36 -8.76
N GLU A 214 25.53 -6.24 -8.66
CA GLU A 214 25.57 -5.16 -9.65
C GLU A 214 26.98 -4.58 -9.77
N ALA A 215 27.65 -4.30 -8.64
CA ALA A 215 29.03 -3.84 -8.60
C ALA A 215 29.99 -4.85 -9.23
N TRP A 216 29.76 -6.15 -8.99
CA TRP A 216 30.54 -7.19 -9.64
C TRP A 216 30.30 -7.19 -11.16
N ASP A 217 29.05 -7.07 -11.60
CA ASP A 217 28.69 -7.10 -13.02
C ASP A 217 29.22 -5.91 -13.83
N ARG A 218 29.54 -4.80 -13.16
CA ARG A 218 30.25 -3.63 -13.73
C ARG A 218 31.77 -3.70 -13.52
N PHE A 219 32.29 -4.82 -13.04
CA PHE A 219 33.70 -5.09 -12.73
C PHE A 219 34.29 -4.20 -11.63
N ASP A 220 33.46 -3.62 -10.76
CA ASP A 220 33.89 -2.96 -9.53
C ASP A 220 34.02 -4.01 -8.40
N HIS A 221 35.05 -4.84 -8.51
CA HIS A 221 35.28 -5.96 -7.60
C HIS A 221 35.57 -5.52 -6.15
N GLU A 222 36.08 -4.30 -5.96
CA GLU A 222 36.34 -3.74 -4.63
C GLU A 222 35.03 -3.38 -3.92
N GLU A 223 34.12 -2.64 -4.58
CA GLU A 223 32.80 -2.36 -4.03
C GLU A 223 32.03 -3.66 -3.78
N ALA A 224 32.05 -4.59 -4.75
CA ALA A 224 31.39 -5.89 -4.62
C ALA A 224 31.89 -6.67 -3.38
N TYR A 225 33.21 -6.70 -3.15
CA TYR A 225 33.80 -7.34 -1.98
C TYR A 225 33.32 -6.70 -0.68
N ASN A 226 33.39 -5.36 -0.58
CA ASN A 226 33.02 -4.63 0.63
C ASN A 226 31.53 -4.82 1.00
N LEU A 227 30.65 -4.83 -0.01
CA LEU A 227 29.21 -5.04 0.20
C LEU A 227 28.86 -6.51 0.54
N LEU A 228 29.59 -7.47 -0.02
CA LEU A 228 29.36 -8.90 0.21
C LEU A 228 29.95 -9.39 1.55
N GLU A 229 31.03 -8.76 2.04
CA GLU A 229 31.79 -9.22 3.21
C GLU A 229 30.94 -9.48 4.47
N PRO A 230 29.97 -8.62 4.85
CA PRO A 230 29.10 -8.88 6.00
C PRO A 230 28.28 -10.18 5.87
N PHE A 231 28.06 -10.66 4.64
CA PHE A 231 27.28 -11.86 4.30
C PHE A 231 28.17 -13.05 3.90
N ALA A 232 29.48 -12.96 4.12
CA ALA A 232 30.47 -13.95 3.68
C ALA A 232 30.13 -15.41 4.05
N LYS A 233 29.48 -15.62 5.20
CA LYS A 233 29.09 -16.96 5.67
C LYS A 233 28.11 -17.65 4.71
N ASP A 234 27.24 -16.88 4.07
CA ASP A 234 26.23 -17.38 3.13
C ASP A 234 26.75 -17.38 1.68
N PHE A 235 27.85 -16.65 1.42
CA PHE A 235 28.41 -16.41 0.09
C PHE A 235 29.90 -16.77 0.01
N VAL A 236 30.30 -17.90 0.60
CA VAL A 236 31.72 -18.30 0.74
C VAL A 236 32.42 -18.41 -0.62
N GLU A 237 31.81 -19.08 -1.60
CA GLU A 237 32.42 -19.25 -2.93
C GLU A 237 32.60 -17.92 -3.67
N HIS A 238 31.59 -17.04 -3.55
CA HIS A 238 31.59 -15.71 -4.12
C HIS A 238 32.70 -14.83 -3.49
N LYS A 239 32.86 -14.89 -2.17
CA LYS A 239 33.96 -14.20 -1.47
C LYS A 239 35.32 -14.70 -1.94
N ILE A 240 35.51 -16.03 -2.01
CA ILE A 240 36.78 -16.62 -2.48
C ILE A 240 37.07 -16.18 -3.92
N ALA A 241 36.06 -16.14 -4.79
CA ALA A 241 36.21 -15.68 -6.17
C ALA A 241 36.64 -14.20 -6.21
N LEU A 242 36.00 -13.31 -5.45
CA LEU A 242 36.40 -11.90 -5.35
C LEU A 242 37.82 -11.74 -4.78
N GLU A 243 38.18 -12.47 -3.73
CA GLU A 243 39.54 -12.46 -3.17
C GLU A 243 40.59 -12.90 -4.19
N ARG A 244 40.28 -13.88 -5.06
CA ARG A 244 41.18 -14.31 -6.13
C ARG A 244 41.29 -13.26 -7.23
N ILE A 245 40.16 -12.67 -7.67
CA ILE A 245 40.14 -11.60 -8.68
C ILE A 245 40.96 -10.38 -8.20
N LEU A 246 40.84 -10.04 -6.92
CA LEU A 246 41.56 -8.93 -6.28
C LEU A 246 43.01 -9.26 -5.91
N GLY A 247 43.50 -10.48 -6.15
CA GLY A 247 44.87 -10.88 -5.80
C GLY A 247 45.12 -11.04 -4.30
N ARG A 248 44.06 -11.13 -3.48
CA ARG A 248 44.12 -11.29 -2.02
C ARG A 248 44.27 -12.76 -1.59
N SER A 249 44.11 -13.69 -2.51
CA SER A 249 44.27 -15.13 -2.27
C SER A 249 45.70 -15.62 -2.55
N LYS A 250 46.17 -16.60 -1.76
CA LYS A 250 47.48 -17.26 -1.98
C LYS A 250 47.54 -18.12 -3.25
N ARG A 251 46.39 -18.45 -3.84
CA ARG A 251 46.28 -19.28 -5.05
C ARG A 251 45.54 -18.49 -6.13
N VAL A 252 46.30 -17.78 -6.96
CA VAL A 252 45.81 -17.06 -8.14
C VAL A 252 46.45 -17.65 -9.40
N SER A 253 45.64 -17.86 -10.43
CA SER A 253 46.04 -18.39 -11.74
C SER A 253 46.43 -17.29 -12.74
N GLY A 254 45.94 -16.06 -12.53
CA GLY A 254 46.07 -14.94 -13.46
C GLY A 254 44.93 -14.87 -14.48
N TYR A 255 44.06 -15.88 -14.56
CA TYR A 255 42.94 -15.96 -15.50
C TYR A 255 41.57 -15.66 -14.87
N GLU A 256 41.54 -15.27 -13.59
CA GLU A 256 40.30 -15.02 -12.85
C GLU A 256 39.40 -13.99 -13.55
N LYS A 257 39.98 -12.88 -14.02
CA LYS A 257 39.25 -11.82 -14.73
C LYS A 257 38.71 -12.28 -16.09
N VAL A 258 39.39 -13.24 -16.74
CA VAL A 258 38.90 -13.83 -18.00
C VAL A 258 37.68 -14.69 -17.73
N GLY A 259 37.72 -15.54 -16.69
CA GLY A 259 36.57 -16.33 -16.29
C GLY A 259 35.38 -15.47 -15.85
N ASP A 260 35.64 -14.36 -15.16
CA ASP A 260 34.63 -13.39 -14.76
C ASP A 260 33.94 -12.73 -15.97
N LEU A 261 34.73 -12.28 -16.95
CA LEU A 261 34.25 -11.68 -18.20
C LEU A 261 33.34 -12.64 -18.98
N ILE A 262 33.73 -13.92 -19.09
CA ILE A 262 32.94 -14.94 -19.80
C ILE A 262 31.59 -15.15 -19.09
N ARG A 263 31.59 -15.35 -17.76
CA ARG A 263 30.36 -15.55 -17.00
C ARG A 263 29.44 -14.34 -17.04
N ASN A 264 30.01 -13.13 -17.04
CA ASN A 264 29.24 -11.90 -17.18
C ASN A 264 28.59 -11.82 -18.58
N ALA A 265 29.32 -12.18 -19.64
CA ALA A 265 28.77 -12.27 -20.99
C ALA A 265 27.63 -13.31 -21.09
N GLU A 266 27.79 -14.48 -20.46
CA GLU A 266 26.75 -15.52 -20.40
C GLU A 266 25.46 -15.04 -19.71
N ARG A 267 25.57 -14.21 -18.66
CA ARG A 267 24.40 -13.63 -17.97
C ARG A 267 23.65 -12.60 -18.82
N ARG A 268 24.33 -11.99 -19.80
CA ARG A 268 23.82 -10.88 -20.63
C ARG A 268 23.39 -11.33 -22.04
N ALA A 269 23.58 -12.60 -22.38
CA ALA A 269 23.24 -13.19 -23.68
C ALA A 269 21.77 -13.61 -23.74
#